data_AF-A0A7S2UDP9-F1
#
_entry.id   AF-A0A7S2UDP9-F1
#
_cell.length_a   1.000
_cell.length_b   1.000
_cell.length_c   1.000
_cell.angle_alpha   90.00
_cell.angle_beta   90.00
_cell.angle_gamma   90.00
#
_symmetry.space_group_name_H-M   'P 1'
#
loop_
_entity.id
_entity.type
_entity.pdbx_description
1 polymer ?
#
loop_
_entity_poly.entity_id
_entity_poly.type
_entity_poly.pdbx_seq_one_letter_code
_entity_poly.pdbx_strand_id
1 'polypeptide(L)'
;MASSAPQQAPRGVATAHVILRNAVSATLGCALELTGGPFQHTYRKDEPLQTGKFSVSLGKPSLKLSHITLEPYAAQTTVLWNSLEACANRMIAQDLPISCLELSRTQLLEAWGEAVLDASNRKAPKPKKGPDGKPLPVTEGPLRLVLLGAGGSEGVGVSHGLPYASTGCVGRIALDRSQCSISVNKKKAELSLKFQVLEETHNDPRTPTTMEDPKDVNASQIMGPLSEPTVRSEEGRTLLQAQEEASTLALQLEQRLQLEEEEQRKAKADAAAALKKEEDDEEMVVNAFEVKGKIDYTKLVNDFGSKLLDRDLLERLERLTVGRGTVPFLHRFIRRDIFFSHRDLDKLLDCVESGKPFYLYTGRGPSSEAM
;
A
#
# COMPACT_ATOMS: atom_id res chain seq x y z
N MET A 1 53.30 -3.20 -5.27
CA MET A 1 51.84 -3.01 -5.18
C MET A 1 51.53 -1.61 -5.66
N ALA A 2 51.07 -1.47 -6.90
CA ALA A 2 50.73 -0.17 -7.45
C ALA A 2 49.55 0.40 -6.67
N SER A 3 49.77 1.54 -6.01
CA SER A 3 48.72 2.37 -5.44
C SER A 3 47.79 2.78 -6.59
N SER A 4 46.64 2.11 -6.72
CA SER A 4 45.62 2.51 -7.69
C SER A 4 45.09 3.86 -7.23
N ALA A 5 45.43 4.93 -7.96
CA ALA A 5 44.78 6.22 -7.80
C ALA A 5 43.24 6.03 -7.77
N PRO A 6 42.51 6.77 -6.94
CA PRO A 6 41.05 6.64 -6.88
C PRO A 6 40.49 6.83 -8.29
N GLN A 7 39.80 5.80 -8.78
CA GLN A 7 39.23 5.79 -10.11
C GLN A 7 38.15 6.86 -10.20
N GLN A 8 38.45 7.97 -10.87
CA GLN A 8 37.55 9.12 -10.99
C GLN A 8 36.37 8.81 -11.91
N ALA A 9 35.20 9.38 -11.61
CA ALA A 9 34.00 9.20 -12.43
C ALA A 9 34.24 9.68 -13.87
N PRO A 10 33.74 8.96 -14.90
CA PRO A 10 33.64 9.50 -16.24
C PRO A 10 32.81 10.79 -16.25
N ARG A 11 33.20 11.75 -17.10
CA ARG A 11 32.56 13.08 -17.16
C ARG A 11 31.07 13.01 -17.47
N GLY A 12 30.69 12.18 -18.45
CA GLY A 12 29.27 11.99 -18.82
C GLY A 12 28.44 11.42 -17.68
N VAL A 13 28.98 10.46 -16.92
CA VAL A 13 28.30 9.85 -15.75
C VAL A 13 28.15 10.84 -14.61
N ALA A 14 29.15 11.69 -14.37
CA ALA A 14 29.07 12.77 -13.39
C ALA A 14 28.03 13.84 -13.79
N THR A 15 28.01 14.24 -15.07
CA THR A 15 27.00 15.18 -15.60
C THR A 15 25.59 14.58 -15.52
N ALA A 16 25.42 13.31 -15.90
CA ALA A 16 24.14 12.62 -15.82
C ALA A 16 23.60 12.52 -14.39
N HIS A 17 24.46 12.35 -13.38
CA HIS A 17 24.06 12.40 -11.99
C HIS A 17 23.48 13.76 -11.58
N VAL A 18 24.12 14.86 -12.00
CA VAL A 18 23.62 16.23 -11.73
C VAL A 18 22.28 16.46 -12.42
N ILE A 19 22.16 16.07 -13.69
CA ILE A 19 20.90 16.17 -14.45
C ILE A 19 19.78 15.39 -13.75
N LEU A 20 20.01 14.12 -13.40
CA LEU A 20 19.00 13.29 -12.75
C LEU A 20 18.59 13.80 -11.37
N ARG A 21 19.53 14.34 -10.58
CA ARG A 21 19.21 14.96 -9.29
C ARG A 21 18.24 16.13 -9.47
N ASN A 22 18.50 16.99 -10.45
CA ASN A 22 17.65 18.14 -10.76
C ASN A 22 16.31 17.70 -11.36
N ALA A 23 16.30 16.70 -12.23
CA ALA A 23 15.08 16.10 -12.75
C ALA A 23 14.19 15.56 -11.62
N VAL A 24 14.76 14.89 -10.60
CA VAL A 24 14.02 14.46 -9.41
C VAL A 24 13.44 15.64 -8.64
N SER A 25 14.25 16.68 -8.38
CA SER A 25 13.78 17.89 -7.68
C SER A 25 12.65 18.60 -8.44
N ALA A 26 12.78 18.75 -9.76
CA ALA A 26 11.81 19.46 -10.60
C ALA A 26 10.52 18.66 -10.87
N THR A 27 10.64 17.33 -10.98
CA THR A 27 9.50 16.42 -11.21
C THR A 27 8.67 16.23 -9.96
N LEU A 28 9.33 15.97 -8.82
CA LEU A 28 8.64 15.71 -7.55
C LEU A 28 8.36 16.98 -6.74
N GLY A 29 8.84 18.13 -7.22
CA GLY A 29 8.76 19.41 -6.52
C GLY A 29 9.32 19.35 -5.10
N CYS A 30 10.44 18.65 -4.95
CA CYS A 30 11.13 18.54 -3.67
C CYS A 30 12.07 19.71 -3.50
N ALA A 31 12.09 20.29 -2.30
CA ALA A 31 13.14 21.22 -1.90
C ALA A 31 14.52 20.61 -2.16
N LEU A 32 15.45 21.45 -2.63
CA LEU A 32 16.80 21.03 -3.00
C LEU A 32 17.51 20.21 -1.91
N GLU A 33 17.24 20.60 -0.67
CA GLU A 33 17.78 20.08 0.56
C GLU A 33 17.48 18.57 0.79
N LEU A 34 16.40 18.08 0.16
CA LEU A 34 15.94 16.69 0.18
C LEU A 34 16.54 15.88 -0.97
N THR A 35 17.21 16.54 -1.92
CA THR A 35 17.79 15.87 -3.08
C THR A 35 19.28 15.65 -2.89
N GLY A 36 19.71 14.40 -2.95
CA GLY A 36 21.12 14.03 -2.92
C GLY A 36 21.49 12.99 -1.87
N GLY A 37 22.32 12.06 -2.31
CA GLY A 37 22.90 10.99 -1.52
C GLY A 37 24.23 10.56 -2.15
N PRO A 38 24.91 9.58 -1.56
CA PRO A 38 26.22 9.17 -2.05
C PRO A 38 26.15 8.68 -3.49
N PHE A 39 26.91 9.33 -4.37
CA PHE A 39 27.02 8.92 -5.76
C PHE A 39 28.04 7.80 -5.92
N GLN A 40 27.63 6.72 -6.58
CA GLN A 40 28.47 5.57 -6.90
C GLN A 40 28.46 5.35 -8.42
N HIS A 41 29.56 5.69 -9.08
CA HIS A 41 29.75 5.35 -10.48
C HIS A 41 30.19 3.89 -10.62
N THR A 42 29.61 3.17 -11.57
CA THR A 42 30.00 1.81 -11.91
C THR A 42 30.26 1.76 -13.40
N TYR A 43 31.52 1.66 -13.79
CA TYR A 43 31.88 1.49 -15.19
C TYR A 43 32.93 0.40 -15.33
N ARG A 44 32.71 -0.48 -16.30
CA ARG A 44 33.69 -1.48 -16.72
C ARG A 44 34.42 -0.91 -17.93
N LYS A 45 35.75 -0.98 -17.93
CA LYS A 45 36.57 -0.44 -19.03
C LYS A 45 36.25 -1.09 -20.39
N ASP A 46 35.74 -2.32 -20.36
CA ASP A 46 35.49 -3.15 -21.55
C ASP A 46 34.02 -3.07 -22.04
N GLU A 47 33.15 -2.36 -21.34
CA GLU A 47 31.75 -2.17 -21.75
C GLU A 47 31.53 -0.72 -22.23
N PRO A 48 30.82 -0.52 -23.36
CA PRO A 48 30.55 0.83 -23.87
C PRO A 48 29.59 1.62 -22.98
N LEU A 49 28.92 0.94 -22.04
CA LEU A 49 27.85 1.50 -21.25
C LEU A 49 28.35 1.96 -19.89
N GLN A 50 28.32 3.26 -19.68
CA GLN A 50 28.73 3.86 -18.41
C GLN A 50 27.51 3.95 -17.49
N THR A 51 27.59 3.37 -16.29
CA THR A 51 26.46 3.31 -15.35
C THR A 51 26.73 4.08 -14.06
N GLY A 52 25.65 4.57 -13.45
CA GLY A 52 25.70 5.26 -12.17
C GLY A 52 24.56 4.82 -11.26
N LYS A 53 24.80 4.92 -9.96
CA LYS A 53 23.78 4.70 -8.94
C LYS A 53 23.87 5.79 -7.87
N PHE A 54 22.72 6.27 -7.44
CA PHE A 54 22.62 7.15 -6.28
C PHE A 54 21.26 7.01 -5.61
N SER A 55 21.19 7.47 -4.36
CA SER A 55 19.95 7.55 -3.61
C SER A 55 19.54 9.00 -3.37
N VAL A 56 18.25 9.27 -3.36
CA VAL A 56 17.65 10.56 -3.02
C VAL A 56 16.76 10.39 -1.79
N SER A 57 17.09 11.09 -0.71
CA SER A 57 16.36 11.03 0.56
C SER A 57 15.31 12.13 0.66
N LEU A 58 14.07 11.80 0.35
CA LEU A 58 12.93 12.73 0.31
C LEU A 58 12.38 13.13 1.69
N GLY A 59 13.06 12.78 2.78
CA GLY A 59 12.64 13.12 4.14
C GLY A 59 11.56 12.18 4.68
N LYS A 60 10.79 12.62 5.68
CA LYS A 60 9.67 11.85 6.22
C LYS A 60 8.53 11.82 5.19
N PRO A 61 7.78 10.72 5.02
CA PRO A 61 6.67 10.67 4.06
C PRO A 61 5.58 11.73 4.30
N SER A 62 5.48 12.25 5.53
CA SER A 62 4.55 13.30 5.93
C SER A 62 5.06 14.73 5.66
N LEU A 63 6.33 14.91 5.31
CA LEU A 63 6.86 16.20 4.89
C LEU A 63 6.43 16.41 3.44
N LYS A 64 5.71 17.50 3.21
CA LYS A 64 5.02 17.85 1.97
C LYS A 64 5.95 17.73 0.75
N LEU A 65 5.95 16.57 0.11
CA LEU A 65 6.17 16.48 -1.33
C LEU A 65 5.07 17.33 -1.99
N SER A 66 5.34 17.87 -3.17
CA SER A 66 4.48 18.81 -3.90
C SER A 66 3.18 18.18 -4.45
N HIS A 67 2.53 17.32 -3.66
CA HIS A 67 1.32 16.55 -3.94
C HIS A 67 1.52 15.22 -4.70
N ILE A 68 2.73 14.92 -5.18
CA ILE A 68 3.03 13.62 -5.80
C ILE A 68 3.16 12.53 -4.73
N THR A 69 2.36 11.49 -4.86
CA THR A 69 2.35 10.34 -3.95
C THR A 69 3.33 9.27 -4.45
N LEU A 70 4.18 8.78 -3.56
CA LEU A 70 5.13 7.71 -3.83
C LEU A 70 4.56 6.39 -3.33
N GLU A 71 3.67 5.77 -4.10
CA GLU A 71 3.18 4.43 -3.77
C GLU A 71 3.98 3.36 -4.51
N PRO A 72 4.31 2.24 -3.86
CA PRO A 72 5.04 1.13 -4.47
C PRO A 72 4.16 0.28 -5.40
N TYR A 73 3.14 0.85 -6.04
CA TYR A 73 2.31 0.14 -7.01
C TYR A 73 2.98 0.15 -8.38
N ALA A 74 3.00 -1.00 -9.06
CA ALA A 74 3.80 -1.22 -10.27
C ALA A 74 3.46 -0.23 -11.42
N ALA A 75 2.17 0.08 -11.61
CA ALA A 75 1.71 1.00 -12.65
C ALA A 75 2.18 2.45 -12.38
N GLN A 76 1.94 2.97 -11.18
CA GLN A 76 2.34 4.33 -10.80
C GLN A 76 3.86 4.51 -10.78
N THR A 77 4.58 3.47 -10.34
CA THR A 77 6.04 3.44 -10.34
C THR A 77 6.61 3.57 -11.76
N THR A 78 5.96 2.95 -12.75
CA THR A 78 6.39 3.04 -14.15
C THR A 78 6.20 4.46 -14.72
N VAL A 79 5.07 5.10 -14.43
CA VAL A 79 4.82 6.48 -14.85
C VAL A 79 5.84 7.43 -14.23
N LEU A 80 6.15 7.27 -12.94
CA LEU A 80 7.19 8.05 -12.27
C LEU A 80 8.56 7.92 -12.97
N TRP A 81 9.02 6.69 -13.25
CA TRP A 81 10.31 6.49 -13.92
C TRP A 81 10.33 7.11 -15.32
N ASN A 82 9.23 7.00 -16.07
CA ASN A 82 9.10 7.63 -17.38
C ASN A 82 9.19 9.17 -17.28
N SER A 83 8.49 9.78 -16.32
CA SER A 83 8.51 11.23 -16.10
C SER A 83 9.91 11.73 -15.72
N LEU A 84 10.62 10.99 -14.85
CA LEU A 84 11.98 11.34 -14.45
C LEU A 84 12.98 11.21 -15.61
N GLU A 85 12.89 10.13 -16.39
CA GLU A 85 13.73 9.92 -17.57
C GLU A 85 13.45 10.98 -18.66
N ALA A 86 12.17 11.31 -18.90
CA ALA A 86 11.78 12.33 -19.85
C ALA A 86 12.30 13.73 -19.45
N CYS A 87 12.14 14.11 -18.18
CA CYS A 87 12.62 15.39 -17.66
C CYS A 87 14.15 15.50 -17.78
N ALA A 88 14.89 14.44 -17.44
CA ALA A 88 16.34 14.39 -17.58
C ALA A 88 16.79 14.54 -19.05
N ASN A 89 16.14 13.84 -19.97
CA ASN A 89 16.48 13.93 -21.40
C ASN A 89 16.03 15.26 -22.03
N ARG A 90 14.99 15.92 -21.51
CA ARG A 90 14.65 17.29 -21.89
C ARG A 90 15.73 18.28 -21.49
N MET A 91 16.27 18.17 -20.27
CA MET A 91 17.40 19.00 -19.81
C MET A 91 18.65 18.81 -20.66
N ILE A 92 18.90 17.59 -21.14
CA ILE A 92 19.98 17.29 -22.10
C ILE A 92 19.73 18.01 -23.43
N ALA A 93 18.52 17.87 -23.99
CA ALA A 93 18.16 18.48 -25.28
C ALA A 93 18.23 20.01 -25.28
N GLN A 94 18.11 20.64 -24.11
CA GLN A 94 18.26 22.08 -23.93
C GLN A 94 19.72 22.56 -23.86
N ASP A 95 20.70 21.65 -23.80
CA ASP A 95 22.14 21.93 -23.59
C ASP A 95 22.37 22.99 -22.49
N LEU A 96 21.73 22.78 -21.34
CA LEU A 96 21.83 23.68 -20.20
C LEU A 96 23.30 23.84 -19.75
N PRO A 97 23.79 25.07 -19.55
CA PRO A 97 25.16 25.29 -19.10
C PRO A 97 25.34 24.78 -17.67
N ILE A 98 26.54 24.26 -17.38
CA ILE A 98 26.98 23.90 -16.03
C ILE A 98 27.98 24.94 -15.56
N SER A 99 27.71 25.57 -14.43
CA SER A 99 28.64 26.47 -13.77
C SER A 99 29.07 25.89 -12.43
N CYS A 100 30.38 25.97 -12.15
CA CYS A 100 30.96 25.47 -10.91
C CYS A 100 31.54 26.62 -10.08
N LEU A 101 31.26 26.64 -8.78
CA LEU A 101 31.86 27.55 -7.80
C LEU A 101 32.55 26.70 -6.73
N GLU A 102 33.86 26.91 -6.53
CA GLU A 102 34.60 26.26 -5.45
C GLU A 102 34.66 27.15 -4.23
N LEU A 103 34.08 26.68 -3.13
CA LEU A 103 33.92 27.44 -1.91
C LEU A 103 34.26 26.58 -0.70
N SER A 104 34.80 27.21 0.35
CA SER A 104 34.82 26.56 1.66
C SER A 104 33.39 26.33 2.16
N ARG A 105 33.21 25.34 3.04
CA ARG A 105 31.91 25.06 3.68
C ARG A 105 31.35 26.31 4.37
N THR A 106 32.19 27.08 5.05
CA THR A 106 31.81 28.32 5.74
C THR A 106 31.29 29.37 4.76
N GLN A 107 32.01 29.63 3.67
CA GLN A 107 31.57 30.59 2.63
C GLN A 107 30.25 30.17 1.98
N LEU A 108 30.05 28.87 1.73
CA LEU A 108 28.82 28.35 1.16
C LEU A 108 27.62 28.51 2.11
N LEU A 109 27.83 28.25 3.41
CA LEU A 109 26.80 28.43 4.44
C LEU A 109 26.46 29.90 4.67
N GLU A 110 27.44 30.80 4.64
CA GLU A 110 27.22 32.25 4.78
C GLU A 110 26.41 32.82 3.61
N ALA A 111 26.67 32.35 2.38
CA ALA A 111 26.03 32.88 1.19
C ALA A 111 24.68 32.22 0.85
N TRP A 112 24.47 30.94 1.19
CA TRP A 112 23.24 30.21 0.81
C TRP A 112 22.59 29.37 1.92
N GLY A 113 23.16 29.33 3.13
CA GLY A 113 22.63 28.56 4.25
C GLY A 113 22.71 27.04 4.07
N GLU A 114 22.07 26.30 5.00
CA GLU A 114 22.11 24.83 5.01
C GLU A 114 21.30 24.17 3.89
N ALA A 115 20.38 24.90 3.25
CA ALA A 115 19.46 24.37 2.24
C ALA A 115 20.18 23.88 0.96
N VAL A 116 21.37 24.41 0.68
CA VAL A 116 22.21 24.01 -0.47
C VAL A 116 22.95 22.69 -0.22
N LEU A 117 23.15 22.32 1.05
CA LEU A 117 23.81 21.07 1.39
C LEU A 117 22.86 19.88 1.18
N ASP A 118 23.35 18.88 0.46
CA ASP A 118 22.66 17.59 0.36
C ASP A 118 22.70 16.83 1.71
N ALA A 119 21.86 15.80 1.83
CA ALA A 119 21.75 15.00 3.05
C ALA A 119 23.09 14.37 3.48
N SER A 120 23.98 14.05 2.53
CA SER A 120 25.32 13.53 2.79
C SER A 120 26.28 14.58 3.37
N ASN A 121 26.18 15.83 2.93
CA ASN A 121 27.07 16.92 3.33
C ASN A 121 26.53 17.71 4.53
N ARG A 122 25.28 17.51 4.97
CA ARG A 122 24.71 18.17 6.17
C ARG A 122 25.49 17.92 7.44
N LYS A 123 25.95 16.69 7.68
CA LYS A 123 26.75 16.39 8.87
C LYS A 123 28.20 16.75 8.61
N ALA A 124 28.78 17.56 9.50
CA ALA A 124 30.22 17.80 9.49
C ALA A 124 30.97 16.44 9.59
N PRO A 125 32.09 16.27 8.87
CA PRO A 125 32.89 15.06 8.96
C PRO A 125 33.32 14.83 10.41
N LYS A 126 33.10 13.63 10.92
CA LYS A 126 33.62 13.28 12.25
C LYS A 126 35.13 13.14 12.18
N PRO A 127 35.89 13.62 13.19
CA PRO A 127 37.32 13.40 13.25
C PRO A 127 37.61 11.90 13.26
N LYS A 128 38.38 11.44 12.26
CA LYS A 128 38.87 10.06 12.25
C LYS A 128 39.94 9.93 13.33
N LYS A 129 39.91 8.83 14.10
CA LYS A 129 41.00 8.51 15.02
C LYS A 129 42.16 7.96 14.21
N GLY A 130 43.35 8.53 14.40
CA GLY A 130 44.57 7.95 13.87
C GLY A 130 44.90 6.61 14.55
N PRO A 131 45.90 5.89 14.04
CA PRO A 131 46.38 4.65 14.66
C PRO A 131 46.77 4.83 16.14
N ASP A 132 47.14 6.04 16.54
CA ASP A 132 47.48 6.41 17.93
C ASP A 132 46.27 6.81 18.80
N GLY A 133 45.04 6.65 18.31
CA GLY A 133 43.80 7.03 19.00
C GLY A 133 43.52 8.54 19.07
N LYS A 134 44.47 9.39 18.65
CA LYS A 134 44.32 10.84 18.57
C LYS A 134 43.42 11.25 17.40
N PRO A 135 42.56 12.27 17.55
CA PRO A 135 41.77 12.79 16.44
C PRO A 135 42.69 13.41 15.38
N LEU A 136 42.58 12.94 14.14
CA LEU A 136 43.24 13.55 13.00
C LEU A 136 42.57 14.89 12.68
N PRO A 137 43.33 15.91 12.26
CA PRO A 137 42.76 17.17 11.82
C PRO A 137 41.80 16.92 10.65
N VAL A 138 40.57 17.42 10.78
CA VAL A 138 39.57 17.37 9.71
C VAL A 138 39.94 18.45 8.71
N THR A 139 40.66 18.07 7.65
CA THR A 139 40.85 18.92 6.48
C THR A 139 39.62 18.76 5.59
N GLU A 140 38.67 19.69 5.72
CA GLU A 140 37.56 19.79 4.76
C GLU A 140 38.13 20.33 3.44
N GLY A 141 38.04 19.53 2.37
CA GLY A 141 38.33 20.02 1.02
C GLY A 141 37.28 21.05 0.57
N PRO A 142 37.58 21.88 -0.43
CA PRO A 142 36.61 22.82 -0.98
C PRO A 142 35.37 22.08 -1.50
N LEU A 143 34.18 22.62 -1.19
CA LEU A 143 32.92 22.17 -1.76
C LEU A 143 32.74 22.82 -3.13
N ARG A 144 32.34 22.03 -4.13
CA ARG A 144 32.00 22.55 -5.45
C ARG A 144 30.48 22.66 -5.56
N LEU A 145 29.97 23.89 -5.57
CA LEU A 145 28.59 24.20 -5.94
C LEU A 145 28.46 24.10 -7.46
N VAL A 146 27.45 23.37 -7.91
CA VAL A 146 27.16 23.09 -9.31
C VAL A 146 25.80 23.68 -9.62
N LEU A 147 25.77 24.60 -10.58
CA LEU A 147 24.56 25.26 -11.05
C LEU A 147 24.24 24.71 -12.44
N LEU A 148 22.97 24.33 -12.65
CA LEU A 148 22.45 23.87 -13.94
C LEU A 148 21.53 24.96 -14.51
N GLY A 149 21.84 25.45 -15.71
CA GLY A 149 21.07 26.48 -16.40
C GLY A 149 21.62 27.91 -16.21
N ALA A 150 21.29 28.81 -17.15
CA ALA A 150 21.70 30.20 -17.08
C ALA A 150 20.86 30.94 -16.03
N GLY A 151 21.47 31.29 -14.89
CA GLY A 151 20.78 32.01 -13.80
C GLY A 151 20.02 31.12 -12.82
N GLY A 152 20.31 29.81 -12.78
CA GLY A 152 19.90 28.89 -11.70
C GLY A 152 18.42 28.51 -11.61
N SER A 153 17.66 28.65 -12.69
CA SER A 153 16.24 28.27 -12.74
C SER A 153 15.98 26.77 -12.77
N GLU A 154 16.94 25.96 -13.23
CA GLU A 154 16.72 24.52 -13.50
C GLU A 154 17.26 23.61 -12.38
N GLY A 155 18.30 24.03 -11.65
CA GLY A 155 18.89 23.14 -10.65
C GLY A 155 20.16 23.60 -9.95
N VAL A 156 20.38 23.08 -8.74
CA VAL A 156 21.59 23.33 -7.93
C VAL A 156 22.03 22.02 -7.27
N GLY A 157 23.33 21.82 -7.11
CA GLY A 157 23.85 20.70 -6.34
C GLY A 157 25.22 20.98 -5.75
N VAL A 158 25.58 20.25 -4.70
CA VAL A 158 26.94 20.27 -4.13
C VAL A 158 27.62 18.96 -4.45
N SER A 159 28.88 19.03 -4.85
CA SER A 159 29.69 17.86 -5.22
C SER A 159 31.15 18.03 -4.80
N HIS A 160 31.88 16.92 -4.76
CA HIS A 160 33.31 16.90 -4.47
C HIS A 160 34.09 16.43 -5.70
N GLY A 161 34.87 17.32 -6.33
CA GLY A 161 35.95 16.94 -7.26
C GLY A 161 35.56 16.13 -8.51
N LEU A 162 34.28 16.10 -8.88
CA LEU A 162 33.82 15.41 -10.09
C LEU A 162 34.07 16.29 -11.34
N PRO A 163 34.62 15.72 -12.42
CA PRO A 163 34.75 16.44 -13.68
C PRO A 163 33.42 16.35 -14.44
N TYR A 164 32.88 17.47 -14.89
CA TYR A 164 31.64 17.52 -15.67
C TYR A 164 31.95 17.81 -17.15
N ALA A 165 31.17 17.21 -18.04
CA ALA A 165 31.04 17.65 -19.44
C ALA A 165 29.80 18.54 -19.59
N SER A 166 29.65 19.23 -20.73
CA SER A 166 28.38 19.91 -21.06
C SER A 166 27.21 18.93 -21.00
N THR A 167 26.02 19.43 -20.70
CA THR A 167 24.81 18.59 -20.66
C THR A 167 24.49 18.01 -22.03
N GLY A 168 24.68 18.75 -23.13
CA GLY A 168 24.53 18.27 -24.50
C GLY A 168 25.57 17.24 -24.94
N CYS A 169 26.65 17.02 -24.17
CA CYS A 169 27.60 15.92 -24.41
C CYS A 169 27.09 14.57 -23.88
N VAL A 170 26.00 14.57 -23.10
CA VAL A 170 25.34 13.35 -22.65
C VAL A 170 24.29 13.00 -23.70
N GLY A 171 24.47 11.93 -24.48
CA GLY A 171 23.53 11.59 -25.55
C GLY A 171 22.12 11.30 -25.03
N ARG A 172 21.99 10.32 -24.15
CA ARG A 172 20.72 10.02 -23.46
C ARG A 172 20.97 9.35 -22.11
N ILE A 173 20.08 9.62 -21.17
CA ILE A 173 20.01 8.90 -19.89
C ILE A 173 18.86 7.90 -19.95
N ALA A 174 19.13 6.65 -19.58
CA ALA A 174 18.14 5.60 -19.42
C ALA A 174 18.15 5.08 -17.98
N LEU A 175 16.97 4.96 -17.36
CA LEU A 175 16.84 4.37 -16.03
C LEU A 175 16.72 2.84 -16.12
N ASP A 176 17.53 2.12 -15.33
CA ASP A 176 17.40 0.68 -15.16
C ASP A 176 16.26 0.38 -14.20
N ARG A 177 15.04 0.27 -14.76
CA ARG A 177 13.79 0.07 -14.00
C ARG A 177 13.82 -1.15 -13.08
N SER A 178 14.60 -2.18 -13.43
CA SER A 178 14.73 -3.40 -12.61
C SER A 178 15.56 -3.18 -11.34
N GLN A 179 16.38 -2.12 -11.33
CA GLN A 179 17.29 -1.79 -10.23
C GLN A 179 16.99 -0.44 -9.58
N CYS A 180 16.04 0.32 -10.12
CA CYS A 180 15.42 1.45 -9.46
C CYS A 180 14.41 0.96 -8.41
N SER A 181 14.38 1.62 -7.25
CA SER A 181 13.45 1.24 -6.18
C SER A 181 12.96 2.44 -5.39
N ILE A 182 11.71 2.37 -4.97
CA ILE A 182 11.07 3.34 -4.07
C ILE A 182 10.94 2.67 -2.69
N SER A 183 11.50 3.28 -1.65
CA SER A 183 11.39 2.81 -0.28
C SER A 183 10.70 3.87 0.57
N VAL A 184 9.43 3.64 0.92
CA VAL A 184 8.66 4.50 1.82
C VAL A 184 8.41 3.78 3.15
N ASN A 185 8.84 4.38 4.24
CA ASN A 185 8.56 3.91 5.60
C ASN A 185 8.25 5.09 6.54
N LYS A 186 7.77 4.80 7.77
CA LYS A 186 7.39 5.83 8.76
C LYS A 186 8.47 6.89 9.05
N LYS A 187 9.76 6.58 8.82
CA LYS A 187 10.90 7.43 9.14
C LYS A 187 11.51 8.13 7.92
N LYS A 188 11.44 7.52 6.73
CA LYS A 188 12.08 8.00 5.50
C LYS A 188 11.32 7.57 4.24
N ALA A 189 11.30 8.45 3.25
CA ALA A 189 11.04 8.17 1.85
C ALA A 189 12.35 8.30 1.08
N GLU A 190 12.73 7.27 0.32
CA GLU A 190 13.98 7.23 -0.43
C GLU A 190 13.76 6.66 -1.83
N LEU A 191 14.34 7.33 -2.83
CA LEU A 191 14.42 6.84 -4.21
C LEU A 191 15.84 6.36 -4.46
N SER A 192 16.00 5.12 -4.88
CA SER A 192 17.27 4.61 -5.41
C SER A 192 17.18 4.57 -6.92
N LEU A 193 18.06 5.32 -7.60
CA LEU A 193 18.12 5.38 -9.05
C LEU A 193 19.37 4.68 -9.53
N LYS A 194 19.21 3.73 -10.45
CA LYS A 194 20.30 3.20 -11.26
C LYS A 194 20.07 3.62 -12.70
N PHE A 195 21.09 4.17 -13.33
CA PHE A 195 21.00 4.75 -14.65
C PHE A 195 22.19 4.36 -15.52
N GLN A 196 21.98 4.50 -16.82
CA GLN A 196 22.96 4.26 -17.86
C GLN A 196 23.01 5.47 -18.77
N VAL A 197 24.23 5.87 -19.13
CA VAL A 197 24.49 6.90 -20.13
C VAL A 197 24.71 6.21 -21.47
N LEU A 198 23.85 6.53 -22.43
CA LEU A 198 23.96 6.11 -23.83
C LEU A 198 24.67 7.24 -24.58
N GLU A 199 25.84 6.95 -25.14
CA GLU A 199 26.70 7.97 -25.74
C GLU A 199 26.14 8.48 -27.08
N GLU A 200 26.18 9.80 -27.28
CA GLU A 200 26.60 10.37 -28.56
C GLU A 200 27.94 11.05 -28.31
N THR A 201 28.98 10.45 -28.85
CA THR A 201 30.35 10.90 -28.72
C THR A 201 30.54 12.24 -29.42
N HIS A 202 30.67 13.33 -28.66
CA HIS A 202 31.48 14.46 -29.08
C HIS A 202 32.41 14.88 -27.96
N ASN A 203 33.71 14.84 -28.28
CA ASN A 203 34.80 15.34 -27.46
C ASN A 203 34.82 16.88 -27.57
N ASP A 204 33.78 17.56 -27.12
CA ASP A 204 33.74 19.03 -27.12
C ASP A 204 34.42 19.58 -25.85
N PRO A 205 35.40 20.50 -25.95
CA PRO A 205 36.23 20.94 -24.83
C PRO A 205 35.57 22.03 -23.98
N ARG A 206 34.24 22.22 -24.04
CA ARG A 206 33.52 23.12 -23.13
C ARG A 206 33.56 22.54 -21.71
N THR A 207 34.68 22.77 -21.04
CA THR A 207 34.79 22.66 -19.60
C THR A 207 33.73 23.55 -18.96
N PRO A 208 33.06 23.10 -17.89
CA PRO A 208 32.12 23.92 -17.14
C PRO A 208 32.72 25.30 -16.87
N THR A 209 31.94 26.37 -17.06
CA THR A 209 32.39 27.71 -16.69
C THR A 209 32.67 27.71 -15.20
N THR A 210 33.94 27.81 -14.84
CA THR A 210 34.35 27.94 -13.44
C THR A 210 34.17 29.41 -13.10
N MET A 211 33.22 29.71 -12.23
CA MET A 211 33.05 31.07 -11.74
C MET A 211 34.03 31.29 -10.58
N GLU A 212 34.68 32.45 -10.56
CA GLU A 212 35.70 32.77 -9.55
C GLU A 212 35.09 33.47 -8.33
N ASP A 213 34.01 34.24 -8.51
CA ASP A 213 33.41 35.03 -7.43
C ASP A 213 31.95 34.62 -7.11
N PRO A 214 31.62 34.27 -5.85
CA PRO A 214 30.26 33.89 -5.44
C PRO A 214 29.23 35.03 -5.55
N LYS A 215 29.68 36.28 -5.72
CA LYS A 215 28.81 37.47 -5.91
C LYS A 215 28.19 37.57 -7.30
N ASP A 216 28.76 36.88 -8.28
CA ASP A 216 28.25 36.83 -9.66
C ASP A 216 26.98 35.97 -9.78
N VAL A 217 26.64 35.26 -8.70
CA VAL A 217 25.49 34.37 -8.60
C VAL A 217 24.48 34.97 -7.63
N ASN A 218 23.37 35.47 -8.16
CA ASN A 218 22.31 36.02 -7.32
C ASN A 218 21.58 34.88 -6.57
N ALA A 219 22.03 34.61 -5.35
CA ALA A 219 21.52 33.55 -4.47
C ALA A 219 19.99 33.58 -4.33
N SER A 220 19.38 34.78 -4.31
CA SER A 220 17.93 34.95 -4.12
C SER A 220 17.11 34.52 -5.34
N GLN A 221 17.59 34.78 -6.56
CA GLN A 221 16.94 34.37 -7.80
C GLN A 221 17.01 32.86 -8.03
N ILE A 222 18.09 32.23 -7.55
CA ILE A 222 18.33 30.79 -7.71
C ILE A 222 17.60 30.00 -6.63
N MET A 223 17.81 30.35 -5.36
CA MET A 223 17.30 29.56 -4.25
C MET A 223 15.81 29.71 -4.01
N GLY A 224 15.21 30.86 -4.35
CA GLY A 224 13.78 31.11 -4.16
C GLY A 224 12.93 29.99 -4.79
N PRO A 225 12.98 29.80 -6.12
CA PRO A 225 12.24 28.73 -6.81
C PRO A 225 12.61 27.30 -6.40
N LEU A 226 13.84 27.07 -5.93
CA LEU A 226 14.35 25.75 -5.52
C LEU A 226 14.00 25.37 -4.07
N SER A 227 13.59 26.35 -3.26
CA SER A 227 13.23 26.18 -1.86
C SER A 227 11.75 25.81 -1.65
N GLU A 228 10.90 26.18 -2.61
CA GLU A 228 9.47 25.90 -2.53
C GLU A 228 9.15 24.44 -2.92
N PRO A 229 8.27 23.75 -2.17
CA PRO A 229 7.85 22.40 -2.48
C PRO A 229 6.80 22.40 -3.60
N THR A 230 7.19 22.81 -4.81
CA THR A 230 6.30 22.95 -5.97
C THR A 230 6.83 22.18 -7.18
N VAL A 231 5.93 21.56 -7.94
CA VAL A 231 6.28 20.88 -9.19
C VAL A 231 6.68 21.91 -10.24
N ARG A 232 7.89 21.78 -10.78
CA ARG A 232 8.49 22.77 -11.70
C ARG A 232 8.64 22.26 -13.13
N SER A 233 8.74 20.95 -13.32
CA SER A 233 8.80 20.34 -14.65
C SER A 233 7.40 20.06 -15.22
N GLU A 234 7.27 20.11 -16.55
CA GLU A 234 6.04 19.71 -17.25
C GLU A 234 5.72 18.23 -17.01
N GLU A 235 6.74 17.38 -16.98
CA GLU A 235 6.64 15.94 -16.72
C GLU A 235 6.09 15.66 -15.32
N GLY A 236 6.48 16.47 -14.33
CA GLY A 236 5.91 16.41 -12.99
C GLY A 236 4.43 16.80 -12.97
N ARG A 237 4.01 17.81 -13.76
CA ARG A 237 2.60 18.23 -13.84
C ARG A 237 1.74 17.14 -14.49
N THR A 238 2.25 16.52 -15.55
CA THR A 238 1.57 15.36 -16.18
C THR A 238 1.48 14.16 -15.24
N LEU A 239 2.53 13.90 -14.45
CA LEU A 239 2.52 12.85 -13.43
C LEU A 239 1.45 13.12 -12.36
N LEU A 240 1.34 14.36 -11.89
CA LEU A 240 0.34 14.75 -10.89
C LEU A 240 -1.08 14.54 -11.43
N GLN A 241 -1.36 15.01 -12.65
CA GLN A 241 -2.66 14.81 -13.31
C GLN A 241 -3.00 13.32 -13.45
N ALA A 242 -2.04 12.50 -13.89
CA ALA A 242 -2.24 11.05 -14.01
C ALA A 242 -2.53 10.37 -12.67
N GLN A 243 -1.94 10.84 -11.56
CA GLN A 243 -2.23 10.32 -10.22
C GLN A 243 -3.63 10.72 -9.74
N GLU A 244 -4.05 11.95 -10.00
CA GLU A 244 -5.39 12.44 -9.66
C GLU A 244 -6.47 11.67 -10.44
N GLU A 245 -6.29 11.47 -11.74
CA GLU A 245 -7.17 10.66 -12.59
C GLU A 245 -7.26 9.20 -12.10
N ALA A 246 -6.13 8.58 -11.75
CA ALA A 246 -6.12 7.23 -11.22
C ALA A 246 -6.86 7.12 -9.88
N SER A 247 -6.68 8.10 -8.99
CA SER A 247 -7.37 8.16 -7.69
C SER A 247 -8.88 8.32 -7.83
N THR A 248 -9.33 9.22 -8.72
CA THR A 248 -10.75 9.43 -8.99
C THR A 248 -11.41 8.20 -9.60
N LEU A 249 -10.74 7.52 -10.54
CA LEU A 249 -11.22 6.28 -11.13
C LEU A 249 -11.31 5.14 -10.11
N ALA A 250 -10.33 5.02 -9.21
CA ALA A 250 -10.37 4.03 -8.13
C ALA A 250 -11.58 4.23 -7.22
N LEU A 251 -11.86 5.48 -6.82
CA LEU A 251 -13.01 5.82 -5.99
C LEU A 251 -14.35 5.54 -6.68
N GLN A 252 -14.46 5.83 -7.98
CA GLN A 252 -15.65 5.49 -8.77
C GLN A 252 -15.87 3.98 -8.87
N LEU A 253 -14.79 3.20 -8.98
CA LEU A 253 -14.86 1.75 -9.09
C LEU A 253 -15.29 1.12 -7.76
N GLU A 254 -14.78 1.63 -6.63
CA GLU A 254 -15.24 1.24 -5.29
C GLU A 254 -16.73 1.54 -5.09
N GLN A 255 -17.20 2.73 -5.50
CA GLN A 255 -18.63 3.07 -5.44
C GLN A 255 -19.48 2.13 -6.28
N ARG A 256 -19.03 1.76 -7.48
CA ARG A 256 -19.73 0.79 -8.33
C ARG A 256 -19.83 -0.59 -7.69
N LEU A 257 -18.73 -1.09 -7.12
CA LEU A 257 -18.73 -2.38 -6.41
C LEU A 257 -19.69 -2.37 -5.22
N GLN A 258 -19.76 -1.27 -4.46
CA GLN A 258 -20.72 -1.14 -3.35
C GLN A 258 -22.17 -1.20 -3.84
N LEU A 259 -22.49 -0.51 -4.95
CA LEU A 259 -23.82 -0.56 -5.54
C LEU A 259 -24.17 -1.97 -6.04
N GLU A 260 -23.23 -2.66 -6.71
CA GLU A 260 -23.42 -4.04 -7.17
C GLU A 260 -23.64 -5.00 -5.99
N GLU A 261 -22.90 -4.84 -4.89
CA GLU A 261 -23.10 -5.63 -3.66
C GLU A 261 -24.46 -5.37 -3.01
N GLU A 262 -24.92 -4.12 -2.98
CA GLU A 262 -26.25 -3.76 -2.47
C GLU A 262 -27.37 -4.33 -3.35
N GLU A 263 -27.23 -4.28 -4.66
CA GLU A 263 -28.18 -4.88 -5.61
C GLU A 263 -28.25 -6.40 -5.43
N GLN A 264 -27.11 -7.07 -5.28
CA GLN A 264 -27.07 -8.51 -4.99
C GLN A 264 -27.71 -8.86 -3.65
N ARG A 265 -27.52 -8.03 -2.61
CA ARG A 265 -28.19 -8.22 -1.31
C ARG A 265 -29.70 -8.08 -1.42
N LYS A 266 -30.19 -7.06 -2.14
CA LYS A 266 -31.62 -6.88 -2.40
C LYS A 266 -32.20 -8.07 -3.17
N ALA A 267 -31.57 -8.49 -4.27
CA ALA A 267 -32.01 -9.63 -5.06
C ALA A 267 -32.07 -10.94 -4.24
N LYS A 268 -31.10 -11.19 -3.35
CA LYS A 268 -31.13 -12.34 -2.43
C LYS A 268 -32.27 -12.25 -1.41
N ALA A 269 -32.55 -11.06 -0.88
CA ALA A 269 -33.65 -10.85 0.06
C ALA A 269 -35.02 -11.09 -0.62
N ASP A 270 -35.19 -10.58 -1.84
CA ASP A 270 -36.41 -10.77 -2.63
C ASP A 270 -36.62 -12.24 -3.00
N ALA A 271 -35.56 -12.95 -3.40
CA ALA A 271 -35.61 -14.39 -3.66
C ALA A 271 -35.97 -15.20 -2.40
N ALA A 272 -35.39 -14.88 -1.25
CA ALA A 272 -35.72 -15.53 0.01
C ALA A 272 -37.19 -15.26 0.44
N ALA A 273 -37.71 -14.06 0.17
CA ALA A 273 -39.11 -13.73 0.43
C ALA A 273 -40.08 -14.49 -0.49
N ALA A 274 -39.69 -14.74 -1.75
CA ALA A 274 -40.47 -15.55 -2.69
C ALA A 274 -40.52 -17.03 -2.26
N LEU A 275 -39.38 -17.63 -1.92
CA LEU A 275 -39.30 -19.01 -1.40
C LEU A 275 -40.16 -19.21 -0.14
N LYS A 276 -40.14 -18.24 0.78
CA LYS A 276 -40.92 -18.31 2.02
C LYS A 276 -42.44 -18.20 1.78
N LYS A 277 -42.87 -17.54 0.71
CA LYS A 277 -44.29 -17.50 0.29
C LYS A 277 -44.73 -18.84 -0.29
N GLU A 278 -43.88 -19.48 -1.10
CA GLU A 278 -44.20 -20.80 -1.67
C GLU A 278 -44.32 -21.89 -0.59
N GLU A 279 -43.46 -21.87 0.45
CA GLU A 279 -43.56 -22.82 1.57
C GLU A 279 -44.82 -22.65 2.44
N ASP A 280 -45.36 -21.43 2.58
CA ASP A 280 -46.59 -21.18 3.37
C ASP A 280 -47.87 -21.60 2.60
N ASP A 281 -47.81 -21.74 1.27
CA ASP A 281 -48.94 -22.12 0.39
C ASP A 281 -49.05 -23.64 0.13
N GLU A 282 -48.11 -24.47 0.61
CA GLU A 282 -48.17 -25.93 0.45
C GLU A 282 -49.24 -26.60 1.35
N GLU A 283 -50.07 -27.47 0.75
CA GLU A 283 -51.06 -28.26 1.49
C GLU A 283 -50.40 -29.20 2.51
N MET A 284 -50.90 -29.16 3.75
CA MET A 284 -50.44 -30.02 4.85
C MET A 284 -50.71 -31.51 4.55
N VAL A 285 -49.65 -32.31 4.41
CA VAL A 285 -49.71 -33.77 4.24
C VAL A 285 -48.97 -34.44 5.39
N VAL A 286 -49.66 -35.28 6.17
CA VAL A 286 -49.04 -36.05 7.25
C VAL A 286 -49.47 -37.52 7.16
N ASN A 287 -48.52 -38.41 6.89
CA ASN A 287 -48.72 -39.85 6.89
C ASN A 287 -47.47 -40.58 7.46
N ALA A 288 -47.47 -41.92 7.46
CA ALA A 288 -46.39 -42.70 8.06
C ALA A 288 -45.02 -42.59 7.35
N PHE A 289 -45.00 -42.11 6.11
CA PHE A 289 -43.81 -42.04 5.25
C PHE A 289 -43.40 -40.61 4.89
N GLU A 290 -44.33 -39.65 4.98
CA GLU A 290 -44.16 -38.29 4.47
C GLU A 290 -44.86 -37.27 5.38
N VAL A 291 -44.15 -36.17 5.64
CA VAL A 291 -44.65 -35.00 6.38
C VAL A 291 -44.26 -33.76 5.58
N LYS A 292 -45.24 -33.00 5.08
CA LYS A 292 -45.06 -31.82 4.22
C LYS A 292 -46.03 -30.69 4.57
N GLY A 293 -45.63 -29.47 4.22
CA GLY A 293 -46.39 -28.25 4.47
C GLY A 293 -46.41 -27.82 5.95
N LYS A 294 -47.16 -26.75 6.23
CA LYS A 294 -47.32 -26.19 7.58
C LYS A 294 -48.24 -27.08 8.42
N ILE A 295 -47.69 -27.71 9.45
CA ILE A 295 -48.41 -28.66 10.31
C ILE A 295 -49.31 -27.91 11.30
N ASP A 296 -50.62 -27.98 11.09
CA ASP A 296 -51.62 -27.60 12.09
C ASP A 296 -51.99 -28.81 12.95
N TYR A 297 -51.43 -28.86 14.16
CA TYR A 297 -51.65 -29.95 15.11
C TYR A 297 -53.12 -30.07 15.55
N THR A 298 -53.89 -28.98 15.55
CA THR A 298 -55.32 -28.97 15.88
C THR A 298 -56.14 -29.68 14.80
N LYS A 299 -55.83 -29.40 13.53
CA LYS A 299 -56.42 -30.08 12.39
C LYS A 299 -56.06 -31.56 12.39
N LEU A 300 -54.81 -31.88 12.71
CA LEU A 300 -54.32 -33.27 12.82
C LEU A 300 -55.09 -34.08 13.86
N VAL A 301 -55.39 -33.48 15.03
CA VAL A 301 -56.17 -34.18 16.06
C VAL A 301 -57.55 -34.57 15.55
N ASN A 302 -58.22 -33.68 14.82
CA ASN A 302 -59.54 -33.89 14.24
C ASN A 302 -59.50 -34.94 13.12
N ASP A 303 -58.57 -34.80 12.17
CA ASP A 303 -58.43 -35.70 11.02
C ASP A 303 -58.11 -37.13 11.45
N PHE A 304 -57.24 -37.29 12.45
CA PHE A 304 -56.90 -38.58 13.02
C PHE A 304 -57.84 -39.03 14.14
N GLY A 305 -58.88 -38.27 14.51
CA GLY A 305 -59.84 -38.66 15.56
C GLY A 305 -59.20 -39.00 16.91
N SER A 306 -58.15 -38.28 17.29
CA SER A 306 -57.50 -38.41 18.60
C SER A 306 -58.05 -37.37 19.58
N LYS A 307 -57.63 -37.44 20.85
CA LYS A 307 -57.99 -36.42 21.85
C LYS A 307 -56.76 -35.64 22.27
N LEU A 308 -56.91 -34.35 22.51
CA LEU A 308 -55.85 -33.53 23.11
C LEU A 308 -55.61 -33.96 24.56
N LEU A 309 -54.36 -33.84 25.00
CA LEU A 309 -53.98 -33.96 26.40
C LEU A 309 -54.48 -32.74 27.17
N ASP A 310 -55.67 -32.88 27.77
CA ASP A 310 -56.28 -31.80 28.54
C ASP A 310 -55.60 -31.62 29.90
N ARG A 311 -55.72 -30.42 30.49
CA ARG A 311 -55.13 -30.09 31.79
C ARG A 311 -55.56 -31.03 32.91
N ASP A 312 -56.85 -31.38 32.94
CA ASP A 312 -57.39 -32.31 33.93
C ASP A 312 -56.73 -33.69 33.86
N LEU A 313 -56.43 -34.17 32.64
CA LEU A 313 -55.77 -35.44 32.42
C LEU A 313 -54.28 -35.39 32.81
N LEU A 314 -53.62 -34.26 32.57
CA LEU A 314 -52.24 -34.00 32.98
C LEU A 314 -52.10 -33.97 34.50
N GLU A 315 -53.00 -33.28 35.20
CA GLU A 315 -53.03 -33.25 36.66
C GLU A 315 -53.26 -34.65 37.24
N ARG A 316 -54.16 -35.43 36.62
CA ARG A 316 -54.39 -36.84 37.01
C ARG A 316 -53.15 -37.70 36.80
N LEU A 317 -52.47 -37.55 35.65
CA LEU A 317 -51.23 -38.26 35.34
C LEU A 317 -50.12 -37.90 36.34
N GLU A 318 -49.95 -36.62 36.64
CA GLU A 318 -48.97 -36.12 37.61
C GLU A 318 -49.22 -36.72 38.99
N ARG A 319 -50.45 -36.65 39.51
CA ARG A 319 -50.83 -37.22 40.81
C ARG A 319 -50.53 -38.73 40.93
N LEU A 320 -50.70 -39.48 39.85
CA LEU A 320 -50.52 -40.94 39.86
C LEU A 320 -49.07 -41.38 39.67
N THR A 321 -48.25 -40.57 38.98
CA THR A 321 -46.90 -40.98 38.54
C THR A 321 -45.76 -40.23 39.22
N VAL A 322 -45.95 -38.95 39.57
CA VAL A 322 -44.92 -38.13 40.22
C VAL A 322 -44.78 -38.53 41.69
N GLY A 323 -43.54 -38.64 42.17
CA GLY A 323 -43.24 -39.14 43.50
C GLY A 323 -43.33 -40.67 43.62
N ARG A 324 -43.73 -41.39 42.56
CA ARG A 324 -43.58 -42.84 42.48
C ARG A 324 -42.25 -43.19 41.83
N GLY A 325 -41.45 -44.02 42.51
CA GLY A 325 -40.16 -44.49 42.00
C GLY A 325 -39.17 -43.34 41.78
N THR A 326 -38.61 -43.25 40.56
CA THR A 326 -37.55 -42.30 40.18
C THR A 326 -38.05 -41.07 39.44
N VAL A 327 -39.36 -40.77 39.46
CA VAL A 327 -39.97 -39.67 38.70
C VAL A 327 -40.21 -38.45 39.60
N PRO A 328 -39.33 -37.44 39.59
CA PRO A 328 -39.47 -36.26 40.46
C PRO A 328 -40.49 -35.23 39.94
N PHE A 329 -40.73 -35.19 38.62
CA PHE A 329 -41.65 -34.25 37.97
C PHE A 329 -42.18 -34.86 36.67
N LEU A 330 -43.29 -34.31 36.16
CA LEU A 330 -43.83 -34.69 34.85
C LEU A 330 -42.80 -34.42 33.72
N HIS A 331 -42.71 -35.36 32.77
CA HIS A 331 -41.69 -35.30 31.72
C HIS A 331 -41.80 -34.01 30.89
N ARG A 332 -40.66 -33.42 30.51
CA ARG A 332 -40.61 -32.14 29.78
C ARG A 332 -41.35 -32.14 28.44
N PHE A 333 -41.48 -33.29 27.79
CA PHE A 333 -42.20 -33.42 26.52
C PHE A 333 -43.71 -33.33 26.69
N ILE A 334 -44.22 -33.67 27.86
CA ILE A 334 -45.63 -33.51 28.19
C ILE A 334 -45.87 -32.05 28.63
N ARG A 335 -45.02 -31.49 29.49
CA ARG A 335 -45.13 -30.10 29.98
C ARG A 335 -44.94 -29.02 28.91
N ARG A 336 -44.41 -29.37 27.73
CA ARG A 336 -44.17 -28.46 26.60
C ARG A 336 -45.01 -28.82 25.38
N ASP A 337 -46.05 -29.63 25.57
CA ASP A 337 -46.99 -30.06 24.52
C ASP A 337 -46.31 -30.68 23.29
N ILE A 338 -45.18 -31.36 23.48
CA ILE A 338 -44.51 -32.14 22.41
C ILE A 338 -45.28 -33.46 22.20
N PHE A 339 -45.73 -34.09 23.29
CA PHE A 339 -46.83 -35.05 23.25
C PHE A 339 -48.11 -34.29 23.52
N PHE A 340 -48.89 -34.00 22.47
CA PHE A 340 -50.08 -33.14 22.54
C PHE A 340 -51.40 -33.91 22.43
N SER A 341 -51.38 -35.14 21.90
CA SER A 341 -52.57 -35.96 21.69
C SER A 341 -52.41 -37.37 22.24
N HIS A 342 -53.54 -38.03 22.51
CA HIS A 342 -53.61 -39.38 23.06
C HIS A 342 -54.86 -40.14 22.55
N ARG A 343 -54.89 -41.45 22.81
CA ARG A 343 -56.07 -42.31 22.70
C ARG A 343 -56.15 -43.22 23.91
N ASP A 344 -57.30 -43.25 24.59
CA ASP A 344 -57.58 -44.12 25.75
C ASP A 344 -56.57 -44.04 26.91
N LEU A 345 -55.92 -42.88 27.11
CA LEU A 345 -54.96 -42.68 28.21
C LEU A 345 -55.68 -42.70 29.56
N ASP A 346 -56.90 -42.17 29.61
CA ASP A 346 -57.82 -42.23 30.73
C ASP A 346 -58.01 -43.67 31.24
N LYS A 347 -58.26 -44.62 30.35
CA LYS A 347 -58.42 -46.05 30.70
C LYS A 347 -57.13 -46.66 31.24
N LEU A 348 -55.97 -46.22 30.75
CA LEU A 348 -54.68 -46.65 31.25
C LEU A 348 -54.45 -46.14 32.67
N LEU A 349 -54.82 -44.89 32.97
CA LEU A 349 -54.77 -44.35 34.33
C LEU A 349 -55.71 -45.11 35.28
N ASP A 350 -56.89 -45.54 34.83
CA ASP A 350 -57.78 -46.40 35.62
C ASP A 350 -57.13 -47.76 35.94
N CYS A 351 -56.34 -48.31 35.02
CA CYS A 351 -55.58 -49.55 35.27
C CYS A 351 -54.50 -49.35 36.34
N VAL A 352 -53.81 -48.20 36.33
CA VAL A 352 -52.82 -47.82 37.36
C VAL A 352 -53.50 -47.70 38.73
N GLU A 353 -54.65 -47.04 38.81
CA GLU A 353 -55.40 -46.87 40.05
C GLU A 353 -55.95 -48.19 40.60
N SER A 354 -56.37 -49.10 39.71
CA SER A 354 -56.88 -50.44 40.09
C SER A 354 -55.80 -51.52 40.25
N GLY A 355 -54.52 -51.17 40.09
CA GLY A 355 -53.40 -52.11 40.22
C GLY A 355 -53.35 -53.18 39.12
N LYS A 356 -54.01 -52.97 37.99
CA LYS A 356 -54.00 -53.88 36.84
C LYS A 356 -52.72 -53.69 36.03
N PRO A 357 -52.01 -54.76 35.66
CA PRO A 357 -50.80 -54.65 34.86
C PRO A 357 -51.13 -54.26 33.41
N PHE A 358 -50.23 -53.50 32.80
CA PHE A 358 -50.20 -53.19 31.37
C PHE A 358 -48.72 -53.13 30.92
N TYR A 359 -48.47 -53.03 29.62
CA TYR A 359 -47.12 -52.97 29.05
C TYR A 359 -46.98 -51.78 28.09
N LEU A 360 -45.73 -51.36 27.85
CA LEU A 360 -45.40 -50.31 26.88
C LEU A 360 -44.87 -50.95 25.59
N TYR A 361 -45.30 -50.44 24.44
CA TYR A 361 -44.87 -50.91 23.13
C TYR A 361 -44.53 -49.71 22.24
N THR A 362 -43.35 -49.77 21.61
CA THR A 362 -42.89 -48.81 20.58
C THR A 362 -42.00 -49.55 19.58
N GLY A 363 -41.82 -49.00 18.38
CA GLY A 363 -41.06 -49.64 17.30
C GLY A 363 -40.23 -48.66 16.49
N ARG A 364 -39.23 -49.19 15.77
CA ARG A 364 -38.36 -48.46 14.84
C ARG A 364 -38.24 -49.27 13.56
N GLY A 365 -38.50 -48.66 12.40
CA GLY A 365 -38.24 -49.28 11.11
C GLY A 365 -36.72 -49.42 10.86
N PRO A 366 -36.22 -50.60 10.47
CA PRO A 366 -34.80 -50.76 10.15
C PRO A 366 -34.48 -50.03 8.84
N SER A 367 -33.57 -49.05 8.88
CA SER A 367 -33.07 -48.34 7.69
C SER A 367 -31.55 -48.33 7.68
N SER A 368 -30.95 -48.56 6.52
CA SER A 368 -29.54 -48.94 6.35
C SER A 368 -28.49 -47.89 6.79
N GLU A 369 -28.84 -46.61 6.89
CA GLU A 369 -27.88 -45.54 7.22
C GLU A 369 -28.44 -44.42 8.13
N ALA A 370 -29.65 -44.56 8.68
CA ALA A 370 -30.25 -43.53 9.53
C ALA A 370 -30.41 -43.96 10.99
N MET A 371 -29.55 -43.32 11.82
CA MET A 371 -29.19 -43.52 13.24
C MET A 371 -28.18 -44.63 13.52
#